data_AF-A0A227J3D1-F1
#
_entry.id   AF-A0A227J3D1-F1
#
_cell.length_a   1.000
_cell.length_b   1.000
_cell.length_c   1.000
_cell.angle_alpha   90.00
_cell.angle_beta   90.00
_cell.angle_gamma   90.00
#
_symmetry.space_group_name_H-M   'P 1'
#
loop_
_entity.id
_entity.type
_entity.pdbx_description
1 polymer ?
#
loop_
_entity_poly.entity_id
_entity_poly.type
_entity_poly.pdbx_seq_one_letter_code
_entity_poly.pdbx_strand_id
1 'polypeptide(L)'
;MAAIGMARSTQDVAVCMATSGPGATNLVTGLADAFLDSVPLVAITGQVASSHIGTDAFQEMDVIGMSLACTKHSYLVTDIEDLAPTLAEAFEVAKTGRPGP
;
A
#
# COMPACT_ATOMS: atom_id res chain seq x y z
N MET A 1 0.41 -12.91 3.47
CA MET A 1 -0.36 -11.89 4.25
C MET A 1 -1.81 -12.35 4.35
N ALA A 2 -2.50 -12.20 5.50
CA ALA A 2 -3.88 -12.69 5.66
C ALA A 2 -4.88 -12.04 4.68
N ALA A 3 -4.70 -10.75 4.38
CA ALA A 3 -5.54 -10.01 3.43
C ALA A 3 -5.56 -10.65 2.02
N ILE A 4 -4.46 -11.25 1.57
CA ILE A 4 -4.40 -11.98 0.28
C ILE A 4 -5.38 -13.17 0.29
N GLY A 5 -5.41 -13.92 1.39
CA GLY A 5 -6.37 -15.02 1.56
C GLY A 5 -7.81 -14.53 1.59
N MET A 6 -8.06 -13.38 2.23
CA MET A 6 -9.39 -12.75 2.25
C MET A 6 -9.84 -12.31 0.85
N ALA A 7 -8.99 -11.60 0.10
CA ALA A 7 -9.30 -11.19 -1.27
C ALA A 7 -9.62 -12.39 -2.18
N ARG A 8 -8.87 -13.49 -2.03
CA ARG A 8 -9.13 -14.73 -2.77
C ARG A 8 -10.46 -15.38 -2.40
N SER A 9 -10.83 -15.38 -1.13
CA SER A 9 -12.07 -16.03 -0.67
C SER A 9 -13.32 -15.19 -0.93
N THR A 10 -13.21 -13.86 -0.89
CA THR A 10 -14.33 -12.94 -1.13
C THR A 10 -14.47 -12.49 -2.57
N GLN A 11 -13.41 -12.64 -3.38
CA GLN A 11 -13.33 -12.07 -4.74
C GLN A 11 -13.52 -10.54 -4.75
N ASP A 12 -13.05 -9.87 -3.69
CA ASP A 12 -13.12 -8.42 -3.54
C ASP A 12 -11.81 -7.85 -2.99
N VAL A 13 -11.65 -6.53 -3.05
CA VAL A 13 -10.44 -5.84 -2.56
C VAL A 13 -10.30 -6.06 -1.05
N ALA A 14 -9.16 -6.62 -0.63
CA ALA A 14 -8.83 -6.74 0.79
C ALA A 14 -7.90 -5.59 1.23
N VAL A 15 -7.91 -5.31 2.54
CA VAL A 15 -7.09 -4.23 3.13
C VAL A 15 -6.11 -4.81 4.14
N CYS A 16 -4.90 -4.28 4.16
CA CYS A 16 -3.98 -4.44 5.27
C CYS A 16 -3.45 -3.09 5.74
N MET A 17 -3.08 -3.00 7.00
CA MET A 17 -2.55 -1.77 7.59
C MET A 17 -1.25 -2.05 8.33
N ALA A 18 -0.28 -1.14 8.22
CA ALA A 18 0.96 -1.18 9.00
C ALA A 18 1.42 0.23 9.41
N THR A 19 2.31 0.30 10.39
CA THR A 19 3.02 1.55 10.72
C THR A 19 4.10 1.88 9.68
N SER A 20 4.78 3.01 9.84
CA SER A 20 5.93 3.42 9.02
C SER A 20 7.13 2.47 9.18
N GLY A 21 8.19 2.73 8.42
CA GLY A 21 9.48 2.08 8.57
C GLY A 21 9.38 0.56 8.61
N PRO A 22 9.72 -0.11 9.74
CA PRO A 22 9.71 -1.57 9.85
C PRO A 22 8.33 -2.20 9.66
N GLY A 23 7.24 -1.46 9.90
CA GLY A 23 5.89 -1.96 9.64
C GLY A 23 5.66 -2.13 8.13
N ALA A 24 5.95 -1.10 7.36
CA ALA A 24 5.82 -1.09 5.91
C ALA A 24 6.78 -2.08 5.23
N THR A 25 8.03 -2.18 5.67
CA THR A 25 9.00 -3.13 5.08
C THR A 25 8.57 -4.58 5.23
N ASN A 26 7.90 -4.95 6.32
CA ASN A 26 7.36 -6.29 6.52
C ASN A 26 6.21 -6.64 5.56
N LEU A 27 5.60 -5.66 4.89
CA LEU A 27 4.56 -5.91 3.88
C LEU A 27 5.13 -6.28 2.52
N VAL A 28 6.40 -5.97 2.21
CA VAL A 28 6.99 -6.09 0.85
C VAL A 28 6.83 -7.48 0.26
N THR A 29 7.09 -8.54 1.03
CA THR A 29 6.91 -9.91 0.56
C THR A 29 5.45 -10.20 0.18
N GLY A 30 4.49 -9.67 0.95
CA GLY A 30 3.07 -9.82 0.66
C GLY A 30 2.61 -8.98 -0.54
N LEU A 31 3.18 -7.79 -0.73
CA LEU A 31 2.93 -6.97 -1.92
C LEU A 31 3.43 -7.70 -3.18
N ALA A 32 4.64 -8.25 -3.15
CA ALA A 32 5.18 -9.04 -4.26
C ALA A 32 4.31 -10.26 -4.60
N ASP A 33 3.85 -11.00 -3.58
CA ASP A 33 2.93 -12.13 -3.74
C ASP A 33 1.61 -11.70 -4.41
N ALA A 34 0.98 -10.64 -3.89
CA ALA A 34 -0.26 -10.11 -4.46
C ALA A 34 -0.08 -9.59 -5.90
N PHE A 35 1.04 -8.93 -6.20
CA PHE A 35 1.34 -8.39 -7.52
C PHE A 35 1.53 -9.49 -8.57
N LEU A 36 2.30 -10.53 -8.22
CA LEU A 36 2.55 -11.66 -9.12
C LEU A 36 1.27 -12.45 -9.40
N ASP A 37 0.45 -12.70 -8.36
CA ASP A 37 -0.78 -13.48 -8.46
C ASP A 37 -2.02 -12.65 -8.85
N SER A 38 -1.84 -11.35 -9.11
CA SER A 38 -2.92 -10.42 -9.50
C SER A 38 -4.07 -10.38 -8.48
N VAL A 39 -3.73 -10.26 -7.19
CA VAL A 39 -4.69 -10.22 -6.09
C VAL A 39 -5.03 -8.76 -5.76
N PRO A 40 -6.32 -8.37 -5.75
CA PRO A 40 -6.72 -7.01 -5.40
C PRO A 40 -6.48 -6.74 -3.91
N LEU A 41 -5.60 -5.79 -3.62
CA LEU A 41 -5.20 -5.43 -2.26
C LEU A 41 -5.00 -3.92 -2.17
N VAL A 42 -5.36 -3.33 -1.02
CA VAL A 42 -4.95 -1.96 -0.66
C VAL A 42 -4.17 -2.03 0.64
N ALA A 43 -2.88 -1.66 0.58
CA ALA A 43 -2.03 -1.57 1.75
C ALA A 43 -1.94 -0.12 2.24
N ILE A 44 -2.31 0.11 3.50
CA ILE A 44 -2.27 1.45 4.12
C ILE A 44 -1.14 1.48 5.13
N THR A 45 -0.14 2.32 4.90
CA THR A 45 0.99 2.48 5.82
C THR A 45 1.00 3.86 6.45
N GLY A 46 1.29 3.94 7.74
CA GLY A 46 1.69 5.20 8.35
C GLY A 46 3.02 5.71 7.75
N GLN A 47 3.26 7.00 7.89
CA GLN A 47 4.54 7.64 7.56
C GLN A 47 4.85 8.67 8.65
N VAL A 48 6.11 9.11 8.72
CA VAL A 48 6.50 10.30 9.48
C VAL A 48 5.69 11.52 9.02
N ALA A 49 5.56 12.53 9.88
CA ALA A 49 4.88 13.77 9.52
C ALA A 49 5.49 14.39 8.25
N SER A 50 4.68 15.01 7.39
CA SER A 50 5.10 15.50 6.07
C SER A 50 6.34 16.41 6.11
N SER A 51 6.50 17.20 7.18
CA SER A 51 7.65 18.08 7.39
C SER A 51 8.98 17.35 7.69
N HIS A 52 8.94 16.06 8.00
CA HIS A 52 10.10 15.22 8.33
C HIS A 52 10.45 14.21 7.22
N ILE A 53 9.70 14.19 6.13
CA ILE A 53 10.03 13.34 4.98
C ILE A 53 11.36 13.83 4.37
N GLY A 54 12.29 12.90 4.15
CA GLY A 54 13.65 13.10 3.66
C GLY A 54 14.66 13.50 4.73
N THR A 55 14.37 13.35 6.02
CA THR A 55 15.23 13.86 7.11
C THR A 55 15.90 12.77 7.95
N ASP A 56 15.75 11.50 7.58
CA ASP A 56 16.14 10.33 8.37
C ASP A 56 15.47 10.33 9.74
N ALA A 57 14.19 10.71 9.78
CA ALA A 57 13.40 10.72 10.99
C ALA A 57 13.20 9.30 11.55
N PHE A 58 12.83 9.22 12.84
CA PHE A 58 12.63 7.92 13.48
C PHE A 58 11.58 7.08 12.74
N GLN A 59 11.97 5.87 12.32
CA GLN A 59 11.15 4.95 11.53
C GLN A 59 10.69 5.50 10.17
N GLU A 60 11.46 6.43 9.60
CA GLU A 60 11.29 6.82 8.22
C GLU A 60 11.80 5.72 7.28
N MET A 61 11.08 5.49 6.19
CA MET A 61 11.52 4.67 5.06
C MET A 61 10.86 5.21 3.80
N ASP A 62 11.58 5.19 2.67
CA ASP A 62 10.99 5.44 1.35
C ASP A 62 10.17 4.22 0.92
N VAL A 63 8.93 4.16 1.43
CA VAL A 63 8.01 3.05 1.14
C VAL A 63 7.61 3.04 -0.33
N ILE A 64 7.44 4.21 -0.96
CA ILE A 64 7.05 4.35 -2.36
C ILE A 64 8.15 3.80 -3.29
N GLY A 65 9.40 4.23 -3.08
CA GLY A 65 10.53 3.72 -3.84
C GLY A 65 10.76 2.23 -3.64
N MET A 66 10.61 1.75 -2.39
CA MET A 66 10.76 0.34 -2.05
C MET A 66 9.67 -0.55 -2.67
N SER A 67 8.41 -0.10 -2.70
CA SER A 67 7.27 -0.88 -3.20
C SER A 67 7.07 -0.80 -4.71
N LEU A 68 7.79 0.08 -5.41
CA LEU A 68 7.60 0.36 -6.83
C LEU A 68 7.65 -0.89 -7.73
N ALA A 69 8.51 -1.86 -7.40
CA ALA A 69 8.66 -3.08 -8.19
C ALA A 69 7.58 -4.15 -7.91
N CYS A 70 6.79 -3.98 -6.85
CA CYS A 70 5.84 -4.98 -6.36
C CYS A 70 4.46 -4.41 -6.02
N THR A 71 4.14 -3.24 -6.56
CA THR A 71 2.81 -2.64 -6.48
C THR A 71 2.35 -2.27 -7.88
N LYS A 72 1.04 -2.29 -8.09
CA LYS A 72 0.41 -1.76 -9.29
C LYS A 72 0.46 -0.23 -9.28
N HIS A 73 0.24 0.37 -8.11
CA HIS A 73 0.40 1.80 -7.90
C HIS A 73 0.66 2.08 -6.41
N SER A 74 1.26 3.22 -6.09
CA SER A 74 1.51 3.66 -4.72
C SER A 74 1.26 5.16 -4.63
N TYR A 75 0.71 5.61 -3.50
CA TYR A 75 0.38 7.02 -3.26
C TYR A 75 1.04 7.53 -1.99
N LEU A 76 1.47 8.80 -2.00
CA LEU A 76 1.86 9.53 -0.80
C LEU A 76 0.89 10.69 -0.59
N VAL A 77 0.08 10.60 0.47
CA VAL A 77 -0.88 11.64 0.83
C VAL A 77 -0.20 12.63 1.78
N THR A 78 0.01 13.87 1.34
CA THR A 78 0.62 14.95 2.14
C THR A 78 -0.39 15.94 2.70
N ASP A 79 -1.58 15.99 2.10
CA ASP A 79 -2.66 16.91 2.44
C ASP A 79 -3.96 16.17 2.75
N ILE A 80 -4.69 16.65 3.75
CA ILE A 80 -5.90 15.95 4.25
C ILE A 80 -7.04 15.94 3.22
N GLU A 81 -7.10 16.94 2.36
CA GLU A 81 -8.11 17.06 1.30
C GLU A 81 -7.96 15.96 0.24
N ASP A 82 -6.74 15.43 0.07
CA ASP A 82 -6.44 14.38 -0.90
C ASP A 82 -6.70 12.97 -0.37
N LEU A 83 -6.92 12.81 0.94
CA LEU A 83 -7.03 11.48 1.56
C LEU A 83 -8.22 10.68 1.00
N ALA A 84 -9.41 11.28 1.00
CA ALA A 84 -10.62 10.62 0.53
C ALA A 84 -10.58 10.28 -0.98
N PRO A 85 -10.23 11.22 -1.89
CA PRO A 85 -10.13 10.89 -3.31
C PRO A 85 -9.03 9.86 -3.60
N THR A 86 -7.87 9.95 -2.93
CA THR A 86 -6.77 8.97 -3.11
C THR A 86 -7.20 7.57 -2.70
N LEU A 87 -7.93 7.44 -1.57
CA LEU A 87 -8.44 6.14 -1.15
C LEU A 87 -9.45 5.59 -2.18
N ALA A 88 -10.37 6.40 -2.67
CA ALA A 88 -11.33 5.96 -3.69
C ALA A 88 -10.61 5.47 -4.97
N GLU A 89 -9.60 6.21 -5.43
CA GLU A 89 -8.77 5.83 -6.57
C GLU A 89 -7.98 4.55 -6.32
N ALA A 90 -7.38 4.39 -5.13
CA ALA A 90 -6.61 3.19 -4.77
C ALA A 90 -7.46 1.91 -4.87
N PHE A 91 -8.72 1.94 -4.43
CA PHE A 91 -9.63 0.80 -4.55
C PHE A 91 -10.00 0.48 -6.01
N GLU A 92 -10.25 1.50 -6.84
CA GLU A 92 -10.50 1.31 -8.27
C GLU A 92 -9.26 0.77 -8.99
N VAL A 93 -8.08 1.32 -8.72
CA VAL A 93 -6.82 0.85 -9.30
C VAL A 93 -6.53 -0.59 -8.87
N ALA A 94 -6.73 -0.96 -7.60
CA ALA A 94 -6.50 -2.31 -7.13
C ALA A 94 -7.39 -3.35 -7.86
N LYS A 95 -8.61 -2.97 -8.25
CA LYS A 95 -9.63 -3.88 -8.81
C LYS A 95 -9.68 -3.92 -10.34
N THR A 96 -9.46 -2.80 -11.02
CA THR A 96 -9.73 -2.67 -12.47
C THR A 96 -8.66 -3.33 -13.34
N GLY A 97 -9.05 -3.83 -14.52
CA GLY A 97 -8.12 -4.48 -15.44
C GLY A 97 -7.50 -5.75 -14.85
N ARG A 98 -6.16 -5.85 -14.86
CA ARG A 98 -5.45 -6.87 -14.07
C ARG A 98 -5.39 -6.41 -12.61
N PRO A 99 -6.02 -7.11 -11.65
CA PRO A 99 -6.01 -6.69 -10.26
C PRO A 99 -4.61 -6.73 -9.66
N GLY A 100 -4.38 -5.99 -8.59
CA GLY A 100 -3.09 -5.96 -7.93
C GLY A 100 -3.09 -5.12 -6.65
N PRO A 101 -1.95 -5.11 -5.94
CA PRO A 101 -1.74 -4.34 -4.72
C PRO A 101 -1.29 -2.90 -4.96
#